data_AF-A0A2D0HAV1-F1
#
_entry.id   AF-A0A2D0HAV1-F1
#
_cell.length_a   1.000
_cell.length_b   1.000
_cell.length_c   1.000
_cell.angle_alpha   90.00
_cell.angle_beta   90.00
_cell.angle_gamma   90.00
#
_symmetry.space_group_name_H-M   'P 1'
#
loop_
_entity.id
_entity.type
_entity.pdbx_description
1 polymer ?
#
loop_
_entity_poly.entity_id
_entity_poly.type
_entity_poly.pdbx_seq_one_letter_code
_entity_poly.pdbx_strand_id
1 'polypeptide(L)'
;MQKTETINIQSSTDVVLVRQSVRQLAVEIGFGLVDQTKIITAASELARNTLDYGGGGTVKLETLQEGRRRGLRLTFEDRGPGIPDIDLALKDGFTTGNGLGMGLGGAKRLASEFEIQSVVGEGTRIIIVRWK
;
A
#
# COMPACT_ATOMS: atom_id res chain seq x y z
N MET A 1 -6.21 -21.50 1.54
CA MET A 1 -7.11 -20.77 0.62
C MET A 1 -6.56 -19.39 0.40
N GLN A 2 -6.57 -18.89 -0.84
CA GLN A 2 -6.32 -17.47 -1.10
C GLN A 2 -7.50 -16.67 -0.55
N LYS A 3 -7.21 -15.67 0.27
CA LYS A 3 -8.18 -14.74 0.85
C LYS A 3 -8.09 -13.43 0.10
N THR A 4 -9.24 -12.82 -0.17
CA THR A 4 -9.30 -11.45 -0.67
C THR A 4 -10.26 -10.62 0.17
N GLU A 5 -9.88 -9.38 0.43
CA GLU A 5 -10.66 -8.39 1.15
C GLU A 5 -10.51 -7.05 0.44
N THR A 6 -11.54 -6.21 0.43
CA THR A 6 -11.46 -4.84 -0.09
C THR A 6 -12.01 -3.89 0.95
N ILE A 7 -11.24 -2.83 1.22
CA ILE A 7 -11.55 -1.81 2.22
C ILE A 7 -11.63 -0.47 1.51
N ASN A 8 -12.70 0.29 1.78
CA ASN A 8 -12.84 1.66 1.31
C ASN A 8 -11.98 2.57 2.18
N ILE A 9 -11.32 3.56 1.56
CA ILE A 9 -10.50 4.55 2.25
C ILE A 9 -11.13 5.92 1.99
N GLN A 10 -11.89 6.42 2.95
CA GLN A 10 -12.58 7.72 2.86
C GLN A 10 -12.27 8.63 4.05
N SER A 11 -11.65 8.08 5.09
CA SER A 11 -11.34 8.78 6.33
C SER A 11 -10.06 8.24 6.96
N SER A 12 -9.52 8.97 7.94
CA SER A 12 -8.38 8.53 8.74
C SER A 12 -8.67 7.27 9.56
N THR A 13 -9.93 7.02 9.92
CA THR A 13 -10.36 5.77 10.57
C THR A 13 -10.16 4.57 9.64
N ASP A 14 -10.42 4.73 8.35
CA ASP A 14 -10.24 3.65 7.38
C ASP A 14 -8.77 3.28 7.21
N VAL A 15 -7.86 4.26 7.28
CA VAL A 15 -6.41 4.01 7.29
C VAL A 15 -6.02 3.11 8.48
N VAL A 16 -6.65 3.31 9.64
CA VAL A 16 -6.45 2.44 10.81
C VAL A 16 -6.97 1.03 10.55
N LEU A 17 -8.15 0.89 9.93
CA LEU A 17 -8.72 -0.40 9.55
C LEU A 17 -7.82 -1.16 8.56
N VAL A 18 -7.33 -0.49 7.51
CA VAL A 18 -6.36 -1.07 6.56
C VAL A 18 -5.14 -1.62 7.30
N ARG A 19 -4.57 -0.83 8.21
CA ARG A 19 -3.41 -1.25 9.01
C ARG A 19 -3.71 -2.48 9.86
N GLN A 20 -4.90 -2.57 10.43
CA GLN A 20 -5.33 -3.71 11.25
C GLN A 20 -5.54 -4.98 10.40
N SER A 21 -6.25 -4.88 9.27
CA SER A 21 -6.48 -6.02 8.36
C SER A 21 -5.17 -6.54 7.76
N VAL A 22 -4.26 -5.64 7.35
CA VAL A 22 -2.91 -6.02 6.88
C VAL A 22 -2.13 -6.76 7.96
N ARG A 23 -2.15 -6.28 9.21
CA ARG A 23 -1.50 -6.97 10.33
C ARG A 23 -2.08 -8.36 10.54
N GLN A 24 -3.41 -8.48 10.54
CA GLN A 24 -4.09 -9.75 10.76
C GLN A 24 -3.71 -10.78 9.68
N LEU A 25 -3.76 -10.39 8.41
CA LEU A 25 -3.38 -11.26 7.29
C LEU A 25 -1.89 -11.62 7.33
N ALA A 26 -1.00 -10.67 7.64
CA ALA A 26 0.44 -10.92 7.75
C ALA A 26 0.77 -11.96 8.85
N VAL A 27 0.10 -11.89 10.00
CA VAL A 27 0.21 -12.89 11.06
C VAL A 27 -0.34 -14.24 10.60
N GLU A 28 -1.50 -14.26 9.96
CA GLU A 28 -2.15 -15.49 9.49
C GLU A 28 -1.29 -16.27 8.47
N ILE A 29 -0.65 -15.56 7.54
CA ILE A 29 0.26 -16.19 6.56
C ILE A 29 1.66 -16.47 7.15
N GLY A 30 1.89 -16.09 8.41
CA GLY A 30 3.07 -16.42 9.19
C GLY A 30 4.30 -15.59 8.86
N PHE A 31 4.15 -14.31 8.52
CA PHE A 31 5.28 -13.40 8.37
C PHE A 31 6.04 -13.24 9.68
N GLY A 32 7.38 -13.10 9.60
CA GLY A 32 8.19 -12.71 10.74
C GLY A 32 7.91 -11.27 11.15
N LEU A 33 8.30 -10.88 12.38
CA LEU A 33 8.04 -9.54 12.91
C LEU A 33 8.59 -8.42 12.01
N VAL A 34 9.75 -8.63 11.39
CA VAL A 34 10.35 -7.67 10.46
C VAL A 34 9.45 -7.47 9.24
N ASP A 35 8.97 -8.54 8.61
CA ASP A 35 8.11 -8.44 7.43
C ASP A 35 6.73 -7.91 7.75
N GLN A 36 6.18 -8.23 8.93
CA GLN A 36 4.96 -7.61 9.43
C GLN A 36 5.14 -6.09 9.53
N THR A 37 6.20 -5.62 10.21
CA THR A 37 6.47 -4.19 10.32
C THR A 37 6.61 -3.54 8.95
N LYS A 38 7.36 -4.14 8.03
CA LYS A 38 7.54 -3.59 6.67
C LYS A 38 6.21 -3.42 5.92
N ILE A 39 5.40 -4.47 5.84
CA ILE A 39 4.15 -4.41 5.05
C ILE A 39 3.10 -3.51 5.71
N ILE A 40 3.02 -3.49 7.04
CA ILE A 40 2.10 -2.61 7.78
C ILE A 40 2.47 -1.15 7.60
N THR A 41 3.76 -0.83 7.63
CA THR A 41 4.24 0.55 7.44
C THR A 41 4.01 1.01 6.00
N ALA A 42 4.34 0.17 5.00
CA ALA A 42 4.06 0.48 3.59
C ALA A 42 2.56 0.69 3.34
N ALA A 43 1.71 -0.18 3.90
CA ALA A 43 0.26 -0.05 3.80
C ALA A 43 -0.27 1.25 4.41
N SER A 44 0.28 1.68 5.55
CA SER A 44 -0.14 2.92 6.24
C SER A 44 0.18 4.16 5.40
N GLU A 45 1.38 4.19 4.79
CA GLU A 45 1.78 5.29 3.91
C GLU A 45 0.94 5.33 2.62
N LEU A 46 0.71 4.18 1.98
CA LEU A 46 -0.07 4.12 0.74
C LEU A 46 -1.56 4.41 0.97
N ALA A 47 -2.15 3.93 2.07
CA ALA A 47 -3.52 4.24 2.44
C ALA A 47 -3.69 5.74 2.70
N ARG A 48 -2.73 6.36 3.40
CA ARG A 48 -2.71 7.81 3.61
C ARG A 48 -2.59 8.56 2.29
N ASN A 49 -1.70 8.16 1.39
CA ASN A 49 -1.57 8.82 0.09
C ASN A 49 -2.84 8.71 -0.75
N THR A 50 -3.50 7.54 -0.74
CA THR A 50 -4.79 7.32 -1.40
C THR A 50 -5.86 8.28 -0.86
N LEU A 51 -5.86 8.54 0.45
CA LEU A 51 -6.77 9.50 1.07
C LEU A 51 -6.39 10.95 0.77
N ASP A 52 -5.18 11.36 1.15
CA ASP A 52 -4.75 12.75 1.22
C ASP A 52 -4.50 13.35 -0.19
N TYR A 53 -3.97 12.54 -1.13
CA TYR A 53 -3.70 12.99 -2.50
C TYR A 53 -4.72 12.47 -3.51
N GLY A 54 -5.23 11.25 -3.32
CA GLY A 54 -6.24 10.63 -4.19
C GLY A 54 -7.67 11.10 -3.93
N GLY A 55 -7.94 11.76 -2.79
CA GLY A 55 -9.30 12.12 -2.37
C GLY A 55 -10.11 10.93 -1.83
N GLY A 56 -9.43 9.83 -1.51
CA GLY A 56 -10.03 8.56 -1.14
C GLY A 56 -10.01 7.54 -2.28
N GLY A 57 -10.34 6.29 -1.94
CA GLY A 57 -10.22 5.18 -2.87
C GLY A 57 -10.49 3.84 -2.19
N THR A 58 -9.81 2.80 -2.66
CA THR A 58 -9.90 1.46 -2.08
C THR A 58 -8.52 0.85 -1.91
N VAL A 59 -8.45 -0.14 -1.02
CA VAL A 59 -7.36 -1.11 -1.01
C VAL A 59 -7.93 -2.52 -1.09
N LYS A 60 -7.39 -3.31 -2.01
CA LYS A 60 -7.62 -4.76 -2.10
C LYS A 60 -6.44 -5.50 -1.47
N LEU A 61 -6.72 -6.35 -0.49
CA LEU A 61 -5.75 -7.23 0.17
C LEU A 61 -5.91 -8.64 -0.40
N GLU A 62 -4.82 -9.29 -0.78
CA GLU A 62 -4.81 -10.62 -1.37
C GLU A 62 -3.69 -11.48 -0.76
N THR A 63 -4.03 -12.63 -0.18
CA THR A 63 -3.00 -13.61 0.20
C THR A 63 -2.56 -14.38 -1.04
N LEU A 64 -1.25 -14.45 -1.24
CA LEU A 64 -0.63 -15.13 -2.36
C LEU A 64 0.00 -16.45 -1.92
N GLN A 65 0.01 -17.42 -2.83
CA GLN A 65 0.71 -18.68 -2.65
C GLN A 65 1.36 -19.09 -3.98
N GLU A 66 2.69 -19.11 -4.00
CA GLU A 66 3.50 -19.52 -5.15
C GLU A 66 4.40 -20.69 -4.73
N GLY A 67 3.94 -21.91 -5.03
CA GLY A 67 4.54 -23.13 -4.53
C GLY A 67 4.59 -23.14 -3.00
N ARG A 68 5.80 -23.03 -2.43
CA ARG A 68 6.02 -22.97 -0.97
C ARG A 68 6.08 -21.54 -0.41
N ARG A 69 6.17 -20.52 -1.27
CA ARG A 69 6.19 -19.12 -0.85
C ARG A 69 4.77 -18.64 -0.58
N ARG A 70 4.62 -17.84 0.48
CA ARG A 70 3.39 -17.14 0.84
C ARG A 70 3.65 -15.65 0.80
N GLY A 71 2.67 -14.88 0.34
CA GLY A 71 2.80 -13.44 0.22
C GLY A 71 1.51 -12.72 0.54
N LEU A 72 1.61 -11.39 0.60
CA LEU A 72 0.50 -10.49 0.75
C LEU A 72 0.64 -9.40 -0.33
N ARG A 73 -0.35 -9.31 -1.21
CA ARG A 73 -0.48 -8.25 -2.21
C ARG A 73 -1.49 -7.23 -1.76
N LEU A 74 -1.11 -5.97 -1.81
CA LEU A 74 -1.98 -4.83 -1.55
C LEU A 74 -2.09 -4.02 -2.84
N THR A 75 -3.31 -3.79 -3.31
CA THR A 75 -3.59 -2.94 -4.48
C THR A 75 -4.39 -1.74 -4.02
N PHE A 76 -3.79 -0.56 -4.10
CA PHE A 76 -4.42 0.72 -3.79
C PHE A 76 -4.86 1.39 -5.08
N GLU A 77 -6.10 1.89 -5.13
CA GLU A 77 -6.68 2.55 -6.29
C GLU A 77 -7.47 3.79 -5.85
N ASP A 78 -7.19 4.93 -6.48
CA ASP A 78 -7.95 6.18 -6.36
C ASP A 78 -8.38 6.70 -7.73
N ARG A 79 -9.27 7.71 -7.72
CA ARG A 79 -9.69 8.46 -8.90
C ARG A 79 -9.37 9.93 -8.76
N GLY A 80 -8.25 10.21 -8.10
CA GLY A 80 -7.80 11.56 -7.81
C GLY A 80 -7.13 12.24 -9.01
N PRO A 81 -6.35 13.30 -8.76
CA PRO A 81 -5.69 14.08 -9.80
C PRO A 81 -4.56 13.34 -10.53
N GLY A 82 -4.13 12.17 -10.04
CA GLY A 82 -2.96 11.47 -10.56
C GLY A 82 -1.63 12.13 -10.18
N ILE A 83 -0.53 11.53 -10.64
CA ILE A 83 0.85 11.93 -10.35
C ILE A 83 1.50 12.36 -11.67
N PRO A 84 1.79 13.66 -11.87
CA PRO A 84 2.38 14.16 -13.12
C PRO A 84 3.78 13.62 -13.42
N ASP A 85 4.61 13.44 -12.39
CA ASP A 85 5.97 12.92 -12.51
C ASP A 85 6.19 11.81 -11.46
N ILE A 86 6.03 10.56 -11.91
CA ILE A 86 6.16 9.37 -11.06
C ILE A 86 7.60 9.20 -10.58
N ASP A 87 8.59 9.48 -11.43
CA ASP A 87 10.00 9.32 -11.08
C ASP A 87 10.40 10.30 -9.99
N LEU A 88 9.92 11.54 -10.06
CA LEU A 88 10.10 12.53 -9.00
C LEU A 88 9.39 12.11 -7.71
N ALA A 89 8.16 11.61 -7.78
CA ALA A 89 7.40 11.15 -6.61
C ALA A 89 8.06 9.95 -5.90
N LEU A 90 8.86 9.16 -6.63
CA LEU A 90 9.63 8.04 -6.07
C LEU A 90 11.00 8.44 -5.50
N LYS A 91 11.48 9.67 -5.71
CA LYS A 91 12.76 10.11 -5.16
C LYS A 91 12.70 10.29 -3.64
N ASP A 92 13.81 9.91 -3.01
CA ASP A 92 13.96 10.01 -1.55
C ASP A 92 13.93 11.46 -1.06
N GLY A 93 13.24 11.67 0.06
CA GLY A 93 13.04 12.99 0.65
C GLY A 93 11.92 13.82 0.00
N PHE A 94 11.28 13.33 -1.07
CA PHE A 94 10.05 13.92 -1.57
C PHE A 94 8.89 13.52 -0.66
N THR A 95 8.70 14.28 0.41
CA THR A 95 7.57 14.16 1.33
C THR A 95 6.67 15.36 1.15
N THR A 96 5.44 15.15 0.70
CA THR A 96 4.47 16.21 0.47
C THR A 96 3.48 16.38 1.65
N GLY A 97 3.68 15.74 2.81
CA GLY A 97 2.71 15.76 3.91
C GLY A 97 3.13 15.12 5.25
N ASN A 98 2.20 15.14 6.22
CA ASN A 98 2.34 14.71 7.63
C ASN A 98 2.31 13.16 7.85
N GLY A 99 2.81 12.37 6.91
CA GLY A 99 2.89 10.89 7.02
C GLY A 99 4.01 10.41 7.96
N LEU A 100 4.35 9.11 7.96
CA LEU A 100 5.50 8.57 8.71
C LEU A 100 6.86 9.03 8.16
N GLY A 101 6.87 10.02 7.25
CA GLY A 101 8.06 10.68 6.72
C GLY A 101 8.81 9.88 5.66
N MET A 102 8.24 8.77 5.16
CA MET A 102 8.92 7.91 4.20
C MET A 102 8.42 8.05 2.76
N GLY A 103 7.15 8.47 2.59
CA GLY A 103 6.57 8.74 1.28
C GLY A 103 6.51 7.49 0.38
N LEU A 104 6.25 7.74 -0.91
CA LEU A 104 6.07 6.69 -1.91
C LEU A 104 7.34 5.86 -2.14
N GLY A 105 8.51 6.51 -2.17
CA GLY A 105 9.82 5.83 -2.27
C GLY A 105 10.10 4.89 -1.09
N GLY A 106 9.69 5.29 0.11
CA GLY A 106 9.76 4.45 1.31
C GLY A 106 8.90 3.19 1.22
N ALA A 107 7.65 3.33 0.77
CA ALA A 107 6.77 2.18 0.56
C ALA A 107 7.36 1.19 -0.46
N LYS A 108 7.97 1.69 -1.55
CA LYS A 108 8.68 0.88 -2.54
C LYS A 108 9.83 0.06 -1.94
N ARG A 109 10.62 0.63 -1.01
CA ARG A 109 11.73 -0.10 -0.35
C ARG A 109 11.27 -1.21 0.60
N LEU A 110 10.08 -1.06 1.19
CA LEU A 110 9.56 -2.02 2.16
C LEU A 110 8.90 -3.24 1.50
N ALA A 111 8.49 -3.10 0.24
CA ALA A 111 7.92 -4.17 -0.54
C ALA A 111 8.99 -5.08 -1.16
N SER A 112 8.60 -6.30 -1.52
CA SER A 112 9.39 -7.18 -2.39
C SER A 112 9.18 -6.81 -3.86
N GLU A 113 7.96 -6.43 -4.23
CA GLU A 113 7.58 -5.98 -5.56
C GLU A 113 6.74 -4.71 -5.44
N PHE A 114 6.89 -3.79 -6.39
CA PHE A 114 6.21 -2.51 -6.40
C PHE A 114 5.89 -2.13 -7.84
N GLU A 115 4.63 -1.84 -8.10
CA GLU A 115 4.13 -1.31 -9.36
C GLU A 115 3.32 -0.06 -9.11
N ILE A 116 3.47 0.93 -9.99
CA ILE A 116 2.68 2.15 -9.95
C ILE A 116 2.24 2.52 -11.37
N GLN A 117 0.97 2.87 -11.49
CA GLN A 117 0.37 3.42 -12.69
C GLN A 117 -0.42 4.65 -12.26
N SER A 118 -0.19 5.79 -12.90
CA SER A 118 -0.91 7.01 -12.61
C SER A 118 -1.10 7.80 -13.88
N VAL A 119 -2.30 8.34 -14.07
CA VAL A 119 -2.64 9.18 -15.21
C VAL A 119 -3.25 10.48 -14.67
N VAL A 120 -2.70 11.61 -15.11
CA VAL A 120 -3.14 12.93 -14.67
C VAL A 120 -4.61 13.12 -15.03
N GLY A 121 -5.43 13.41 -14.02
CA GLY A 121 -6.87 13.57 -14.13
C GLY A 121 -7.70 12.27 -14.09
N GLU A 122 -7.07 11.09 -14.03
CA GLU A 122 -7.80 9.82 -13.95
C GLU A 122 -7.61 9.08 -12.61
N GLY A 123 -6.44 9.26 -11.97
CA GLY A 123 -6.14 8.71 -10.66
C GLY A 123 -4.85 7.90 -10.62
N THR A 124 -4.65 7.19 -9.52
CA THR A 124 -3.44 6.39 -9.27
C THR A 124 -3.79 4.97 -8.82
N ARG A 125 -3.00 4.02 -9.29
CA ARG A 125 -3.02 2.62 -8.91
C ARG A 125 -1.63 2.16 -8.48
N ILE A 126 -1.53 1.61 -7.28
CA ILE A 126 -0.26 1.11 -6.71
C ILE A 126 -0.46 -0.32 -6.26
N ILE A 127 0.39 -1.23 -6.73
CA ILE A 127 0.49 -2.60 -6.20
C ILE A 127 1.78 -2.73 -5.42
N ILE A 128 1.68 -3.29 -4.21
CA ILE A 128 2.84 -3.82 -3.49
C ILE A 128 2.65 -5.29 -3.15
N VAL A 129 3.73 -6.06 -3.24
CA VAL A 129 3.77 -7.45 -2.76
C VAL A 129 4.88 -7.58 -1.74
N ARG A 130 4.59 -8.26 -0.63
CA ARG A 130 5.61 -8.79 0.27
C ARG A 130 5.54 -10.30 0.27
N TRP A 131 6.70 -10.95 0.19
CA TRP A 131 6.85 -12.40 0.31
C TRP A 131 7.47 -12.76 1.66
N LYS A 132 7.06 -13.90 2.22
CA LYS A 132 7.69 -14.56 3.37
C LYS A 132 9.03 -15.18 2.97
#